data_AF-A0A9P6WWK3-F1
#
_entry.id   AF-A0A9P6WWK3-F1
#
_cell.length_a   1.000
_cell.length_b   1.000
_cell.length_c   1.000
_cell.angle_alpha   90.00
_cell.angle_beta   90.00
_cell.angle_gamma   90.00
#
_symmetry.space_group_name_H-M   'P 1'
#
loop_
_entity.id
_entity.type
_entity.pdbx_description
1 polymer ?
#
loop_
_entity_poly.entity_id
_entity_poly.type
_entity_poly.pdbx_seq_one_letter_code
_entity_poly.pdbx_strand_id
1 'polypeptide(L)'
;MQKAADIRKSLPQEHSLFLTYLQDDKKNEGSKSAAPSTITNWIKAHMKKAGINEAHKPHSIRSAVNTKAVMLGNSIEKVKNHANWSQASNTFEKYYYKPTMKQHSSTKIQNSIFAAENNTNSESEAKATTIVLGTSNNTTVAEAKDEEVVQTRPWYRKLF
;
A
#
# COMPACT_ATOMS: atom_id res chain seq x y z
N MET A 1 -24.14 20.86 2.98
CA MET A 1 -24.31 19.82 4.01
C MET A 1 -25.70 19.79 4.65
N GLN A 2 -26.45 20.91 4.71
CA GLN A 2 -27.82 20.99 5.26
C GLN A 2 -28.79 19.90 4.74
N LYS A 3 -28.87 19.71 3.42
CA LYS A 3 -29.82 18.77 2.77
C LYS A 3 -29.65 17.31 3.23
N ALA A 4 -28.41 16.87 3.48
CA ALA A 4 -28.14 15.51 3.96
C ALA A 4 -28.50 15.32 5.45
N ALA A 5 -28.37 16.39 6.26
CA ALA A 5 -28.74 16.36 7.67
C ALA A 5 -30.26 16.23 7.85
N ASP A 6 -31.04 16.93 7.04
CA ASP A 6 -32.51 16.85 7.08
C ASP A 6 -33.03 15.46 6.69
N ILE A 7 -32.39 14.81 5.72
CA ILE A 7 -32.73 13.45 5.28
C ILE A 7 -32.44 12.42 6.40
N ARG A 8 -31.33 12.59 7.13
CA ARG A 8 -30.92 11.70 8.23
C ARG A 8 -31.90 11.67 9.40
N LYS A 9 -32.67 12.74 9.64
CA LYS A 9 -33.63 12.81 10.76
C LYS A 9 -34.66 11.68 10.74
N SER A 10 -34.99 11.19 9.54
CA SER A 10 -35.97 10.11 9.34
C SER A 10 -35.40 8.70 9.56
N LEU A 11 -34.09 8.59 9.70
CA LEU A 11 -33.39 7.33 9.87
C LEU A 11 -33.04 7.14 11.37
N PRO A 12 -33.06 5.90 11.91
CA PRO A 12 -32.47 5.59 13.23
C PRO A 12 -31.05 6.17 13.47
N GLN A 13 -30.56 6.19 14.70
CA GLN A 13 -29.29 6.88 14.99
C GLN A 13 -28.03 6.15 14.46
N GLU A 14 -28.11 4.84 14.22
CA GLU A 14 -26.94 3.96 13.99
C GLU A 14 -26.50 3.76 12.52
N HIS A 15 -26.98 4.54 11.54
CA HIS A 15 -26.61 4.28 10.13
C HIS A 15 -25.31 4.96 9.73
N SER A 16 -24.34 4.14 9.30
CA SER A 16 -23.10 4.65 8.70
C SER A 16 -23.31 5.22 7.30
N LEU A 17 -24.20 4.63 6.49
CA LEU A 17 -24.44 5.01 5.08
C LEU A 17 -25.91 4.83 4.68
N PHE A 18 -26.45 5.72 3.86
CA PHE A 18 -27.83 5.67 3.39
C PHE A 18 -27.95 6.01 1.90
N LEU A 19 -29.03 5.54 1.29
CA LEU A 19 -29.45 5.80 -0.08
C LEU A 19 -30.69 6.68 -0.06
N THR A 20 -30.70 7.67 -0.95
CA THR A 20 -31.82 8.59 -1.12
C THR A 20 -31.89 9.01 -2.59
N TYR A 21 -33.08 9.34 -3.06
CA TYR A 21 -33.26 9.90 -4.39
C TYR A 21 -32.94 11.40 -4.35
N LEU A 22 -32.15 11.89 -5.32
CA LEU A 22 -31.79 13.31 -5.41
C LEU A 22 -32.94 14.17 -5.94
N GLN A 23 -33.89 13.56 -6.64
CA GLN A 23 -35.05 14.21 -7.24
C GLN A 23 -36.18 14.25 -6.20
N ASP A 24 -36.59 15.47 -5.84
CA ASP A 24 -37.41 15.81 -4.67
C ASP A 24 -38.91 15.40 -4.80
N ASP A 25 -39.33 14.93 -5.97
CA ASP A 25 -40.69 14.51 -6.31
C ASP A 25 -41.09 13.15 -5.74
N LYS A 26 -40.11 12.33 -5.32
CA LYS A 26 -40.33 11.04 -4.61
C LYS A 26 -40.11 11.12 -3.10
N LYS A 27 -40.41 12.26 -2.48
CA LYS A 27 -40.30 12.48 -1.02
C LYS A 27 -40.99 11.43 -0.13
N ASN A 28 -41.92 10.66 -0.68
CA ASN A 28 -42.70 9.66 0.05
C ASN A 28 -42.04 8.27 0.10
N GLU A 29 -41.04 7.98 -0.75
CA GLU A 29 -40.18 6.82 -0.57
C GLU A 29 -38.99 7.22 0.31
N GLY A 30 -39.18 7.09 1.62
CA GLY A 30 -38.20 7.47 2.63
C GLY A 30 -36.80 6.91 2.34
N SER A 31 -35.78 7.65 2.79
CA SER A 31 -34.39 7.22 2.65
C SER A 31 -34.17 5.89 3.35
N LYS A 32 -33.26 5.07 2.85
CA LYS A 32 -33.01 3.72 3.36
C LYS A 32 -31.54 3.54 3.66
N SER A 33 -31.23 2.86 4.76
CA SER A 33 -29.86 2.46 5.06
C SER A 33 -29.32 1.56 3.96
N ALA A 34 -28.08 1.80 3.54
CA ALA A 34 -27.46 0.96 2.53
C ALA A 34 -27.16 -0.41 3.14
N ALA A 35 -27.69 -1.47 2.54
CA ALA A 35 -27.39 -2.82 3.00
C ALA A 35 -25.87 -3.10 2.87
N PRO A 36 -25.27 -3.87 3.81
CA PRO A 36 -23.85 -4.23 3.73
C PRO A 36 -23.46 -4.94 2.42
N SER A 37 -24.38 -5.72 1.85
CA SER A 37 -24.22 -6.38 0.55
C SER A 37 -24.12 -5.37 -0.60
N THR A 38 -24.93 -4.33 -0.59
CA THR A 38 -24.91 -3.24 -1.57
C THR A 38 -23.55 -2.53 -1.56
N ILE A 39 -23.06 -2.15 -0.37
CA ILE A 39 -21.74 -1.51 -0.21
C ILE A 39 -20.64 -2.45 -0.71
N THR A 40 -20.70 -3.72 -0.34
CA THR A 40 -19.75 -4.75 -0.78
C THR A 40 -19.71 -4.87 -2.31
N ASN A 41 -20.88 -4.83 -2.97
CA ASN A 41 -20.97 -4.90 -4.42
C ASN A 41 -20.41 -3.65 -5.10
N TRP A 42 -20.65 -2.46 -4.56
CA TRP A 42 -20.03 -1.24 -5.08
C TRP A 42 -18.51 -1.27 -4.96
N ILE A 43 -17.97 -1.74 -3.83
CA ILE A 43 -16.52 -1.87 -3.65
C ILE A 43 -15.96 -2.87 -4.66
N LYS A 44 -16.57 -4.06 -4.82
CA LYS A 44 -16.14 -5.06 -5.82
C LYS A 44 -16.17 -4.49 -7.23
N ALA A 45 -17.21 -3.73 -7.59
CA ALA A 45 -17.31 -3.09 -8.90
C ALA A 45 -16.16 -2.10 -9.14
N HIS A 46 -15.79 -1.31 -8.14
CA HIS A 46 -14.64 -0.40 -8.23
C HIS A 46 -13.31 -1.15 -8.27
N MET A 47 -13.13 -2.21 -7.49
CA MET A 47 -11.95 -3.08 -7.56
C MET A 47 -11.76 -3.64 -8.97
N LYS A 48 -12.85 -4.15 -9.58
CA LYS A 48 -12.82 -4.65 -10.96
C LYS A 48 -12.46 -3.56 -11.97
N LYS A 49 -13.05 -2.37 -11.85
CA LYS A 49 -12.71 -1.21 -12.70
C LYS A 49 -11.25 -0.78 -12.56
N ALA A 50 -10.66 -0.96 -11.38
CA ALA A 50 -9.24 -0.69 -11.12
C ALA A 50 -8.30 -1.82 -11.56
N GLY A 51 -8.80 -2.86 -12.25
CA GLY A 51 -7.99 -4.00 -12.69
C GLY A 51 -7.56 -4.96 -11.58
N ILE A 52 -8.16 -4.86 -10.38
CA ILE A 52 -7.88 -5.78 -9.28
C ILE A 52 -8.61 -7.10 -9.54
N ASN A 53 -7.86 -8.21 -9.51
CA ASN A 53 -8.41 -9.55 -9.67
C ASN A 53 -9.49 -9.85 -8.63
N GLU A 54 -10.57 -10.53 -9.06
CA GLU A 54 -11.69 -10.96 -8.23
C GLU A 54 -11.31 -11.91 -7.07
N ALA A 55 -10.10 -12.48 -7.08
CA ALA A 55 -9.53 -13.20 -5.95
C ALA A 55 -9.41 -12.31 -4.70
N HIS A 56 -9.18 -11.00 -4.88
CA HIS A 56 -9.15 -10.03 -3.79
C HIS A 56 -10.57 -9.56 -3.45
N LYS A 57 -10.87 -9.48 -2.15
CA LYS A 57 -12.18 -9.06 -1.64
C LYS A 57 -12.05 -7.69 -0.95
N PRO A 58 -13.15 -7.00 -0.61
CA PRO A 58 -13.08 -5.74 0.14
C PRO A 58 -12.24 -5.81 1.43
N HIS A 59 -12.19 -6.96 2.09
CA HIS A 59 -11.30 -7.18 3.24
C HIS A 59 -9.80 -7.06 2.89
N SER A 60 -9.39 -7.39 1.66
CA SER A 60 -8.01 -7.20 1.19
C SER A 60 -7.63 -5.72 1.16
N ILE A 61 -8.55 -4.82 0.82
CA ILE A 61 -8.32 -3.36 0.89
C ILE A 61 -8.10 -2.94 2.35
N ARG A 62 -8.98 -3.40 3.26
CA ARG A 62 -8.82 -3.13 4.70
C ARG A 62 -7.47 -3.62 5.21
N SER A 63 -7.02 -4.81 4.82
CA SER A 63 -5.68 -5.32 5.14
C SER A 63 -4.57 -4.41 4.62
N ALA A 64 -4.63 -4.04 3.34
CA ALA A 64 -3.61 -3.25 2.68
C ALA A 64 -3.47 -1.84 3.29
N VAL A 65 -4.60 -1.16 3.53
CA VAL A 65 -4.62 0.19 4.13
C VAL A 65 -4.04 0.16 5.54
N ASN A 66 -4.47 -0.77 6.39
CA ASN A 66 -3.98 -0.85 7.78
C ASN A 66 -2.50 -1.29 7.82
N THR A 67 -2.09 -2.19 6.94
CA THR A 67 -0.67 -2.55 6.77
C THR A 67 0.15 -1.32 6.40
N LYS A 68 -0.30 -0.52 5.42
CA LYS A 68 0.38 0.71 5.00
C LYS A 68 0.46 1.72 6.15
N ALA A 69 -0.59 1.88 6.94
CA ALA A 69 -0.59 2.76 8.11
C ALA A 69 0.51 2.37 9.13
N VAL A 70 0.64 1.07 9.42
CA VAL A 70 1.73 0.56 10.27
C VAL A 70 3.09 0.80 9.63
N MET A 71 3.24 0.54 8.32
CA MET A 71 4.49 0.79 7.59
C MET A 71 4.90 2.27 7.55
N LEU A 72 3.94 3.20 7.70
CA LEU A 72 4.18 4.64 7.84
C LEU A 72 4.48 5.06 9.29
N GLY A 73 4.68 4.11 10.22
CA GLY A 73 5.11 4.39 11.59
C GLY A 73 3.98 4.51 12.61
N ASN A 74 2.71 4.26 12.24
CA ASN A 74 1.63 4.24 13.22
C ASN A 74 1.71 2.97 14.07
N SER A 75 1.46 3.11 15.38
CA SER A 75 1.42 1.94 16.28
C SER A 75 0.26 1.02 15.92
N ILE A 76 0.48 -0.28 16.10
CA ILE A 76 -0.56 -1.30 15.87
C ILE A 76 -1.80 -1.02 16.74
N GLU A 77 -1.62 -0.54 17.97
CA GLU A 77 -2.71 -0.17 18.86
C GLU A 77 -3.60 0.93 18.28
N LYS A 78 -3.01 2.01 17.75
CA LYS A 78 -3.73 3.09 17.09
C LYS A 78 -4.48 2.60 15.85
N VAL A 79 -3.83 1.74 15.06
CA VAL A 79 -4.45 1.12 13.88
C VAL A 79 -5.63 0.22 14.27
N LYS A 80 -5.51 -0.58 15.33
CA LYS A 80 -6.59 -1.41 15.85
C LYS A 80 -7.75 -0.58 16.38
N ASN A 81 -7.47 0.50 17.10
CA ASN A 81 -8.50 1.41 17.59
C ASN A 81 -9.26 2.05 16.41
N HIS A 82 -8.52 2.59 15.44
CA HIS A 82 -9.12 3.19 14.24
C HIS A 82 -9.95 2.18 13.42
N ALA A 83 -9.46 0.96 13.28
CA ALA A 83 -10.14 -0.10 12.55
C ALA A 83 -11.20 -0.83 13.38
N ASN A 84 -11.52 -0.38 14.59
CA ASN A 84 -12.49 -1.00 15.50
C ASN A 84 -12.19 -2.50 15.77
N TRP A 85 -10.92 -2.84 15.94
CA TRP A 85 -10.47 -4.15 16.43
C TRP A 85 -10.22 -4.10 17.94
N SER A 86 -10.54 -5.19 18.63
CA SER A 86 -10.18 -5.36 20.04
C SER A 86 -8.66 -5.30 20.22
N GLN A 87 -8.21 -4.50 21.19
CA GLN A 87 -6.79 -4.42 21.53
C GLN A 87 -6.22 -5.75 22.01
N ALA A 88 -7.03 -6.55 22.71
CA ALA A 88 -6.66 -7.86 23.21
C ALA A 88 -6.57 -8.94 22.11
N SER A 89 -7.14 -8.71 20.92
CA SER A 89 -7.18 -9.71 19.84
C SER A 89 -5.97 -9.60 18.92
N ASN A 90 -5.35 -10.73 18.54
CA ASN A 90 -4.30 -10.76 17.52
C ASN A 90 -4.82 -10.90 16.07
N THR A 91 -6.11 -10.65 15.84
CA THR A 91 -6.77 -10.85 14.54
C THR A 91 -6.11 -10.03 13.44
N PHE A 92 -5.75 -8.77 13.74
CA PHE A 92 -5.10 -7.90 12.77
C PHE A 92 -3.74 -8.47 12.39
N GLU A 93 -2.90 -8.73 13.38
CA GLU A 93 -1.52 -9.19 13.26
C GLU A 93 -1.44 -10.53 12.51
N LYS A 94 -2.39 -11.44 12.76
CA LYS A 94 -2.41 -12.78 12.14
C LYS A 94 -2.97 -12.77 10.72
N TYR A 95 -4.10 -12.11 10.50
CA TYR A 95 -4.86 -12.27 9.26
C TYR A 95 -4.77 -11.06 8.31
N TYR A 96 -4.59 -9.85 8.83
CA TYR A 96 -4.70 -8.61 8.06
C TYR A 96 -3.37 -7.88 7.87
N TYR A 97 -2.43 -7.99 8.80
CA TYR A 97 -1.11 -7.38 8.69
C TYR A 97 -0.24 -8.20 7.74
N LYS A 98 -0.07 -7.67 6.53
CA LYS A 98 0.68 -8.32 5.43
C LYS A 98 1.70 -7.34 4.86
N PRO A 99 2.77 -6.99 5.62
CA PRO A 99 3.79 -6.08 5.11
C PRO A 99 4.38 -6.66 3.82
N THR A 100 4.36 -5.89 2.75
CA THR A 100 5.08 -6.26 1.53
C THR A 100 6.55 -6.40 1.88
N MET A 101 7.17 -7.49 1.40
CA MET A 101 8.44 -8.01 1.94
C MET A 101 9.49 -6.92 2.15
N LYS A 102 10.02 -6.95 3.38
CA LYS A 102 11.21 -6.30 3.95
C LYS A 102 11.70 -5.08 3.17
N GLN A 103 11.59 -3.91 3.76
CA GLN A 103 12.62 -2.88 3.59
C GLN A 103 13.95 -3.58 3.92
N HIS A 104 14.62 -4.15 2.92
CA HIS A 104 16.02 -4.52 3.06
C HIS A 104 16.73 -3.22 3.43
N SER A 105 17.81 -3.30 4.20
CA SER A 105 18.70 -2.15 4.39
C SER A 105 18.97 -1.45 3.05
N SER A 106 19.10 -2.22 1.97
CA SER A 106 19.17 -1.77 0.58
C SER A 106 18.03 -0.85 0.13
N THR A 107 16.76 -1.13 0.48
CA THR A 107 15.62 -0.26 0.10
C THR A 107 15.64 1.06 0.86
N LYS A 108 16.03 1.04 2.15
CA LYS A 108 16.17 2.26 2.95
C LYS A 108 17.33 3.12 2.43
N ILE A 109 18.45 2.48 2.07
CA ILE A 109 19.60 3.13 1.44
C ILE A 109 19.19 3.72 0.08
N GLN A 110 18.53 2.93 -0.78
CA GLN A 110 18.05 3.37 -2.09
C GLN A 110 17.12 4.59 -1.97
N ASN A 111 16.11 4.51 -1.10
CA ASN A 111 15.20 5.63 -0.87
C ASN A 111 15.94 6.86 -0.34
N SER A 112 16.98 6.69 0.49
CA SER A 112 17.80 7.80 0.98
C SER A 112 18.66 8.45 -0.12
N ILE A 113 19.15 7.67 -1.09
CA ILE A 113 19.90 8.18 -2.24
C ILE A 113 18.98 9.04 -3.11
N PHE A 114 17.79 8.53 -3.46
CA PHE A 114 16.88 9.21 -4.39
C PHE A 114 15.96 10.26 -3.74
N ALA A 115 15.76 10.24 -2.42
CA ALA A 115 14.95 11.26 -1.73
C ALA A 115 15.65 12.62 -1.60
N ALA A 116 16.98 12.68 -1.77
CA ALA A 116 17.74 13.92 -1.73
C ALA A 116 17.50 14.83 -2.97
N GLU A 117 16.95 14.29 -4.05
CA GLU A 117 16.85 14.99 -5.35
C GLU A 117 15.61 15.88 -5.50
N ASN A 118 14.63 15.82 -4.58
CA ASN A 118 13.41 16.63 -4.66
C ASN A 118 13.49 18.00 -3.94
N ASN A 119 14.66 18.37 -3.40
CA ASN A 119 14.88 19.65 -2.70
C ASN A 119 15.83 20.61 -3.47
N THR A 120 15.82 20.58 -4.80
CA THR A 120 16.49 21.63 -5.59
C THR A 120 15.53 22.21 -6.63
N ASN A 121 14.67 23.11 -6.16
CA ASN A 121 14.37 24.28 -6.99
C ASN A 121 15.49 25.30 -6.73
N SER A 122 16.48 25.32 -7.60
CA SER A 122 17.27 26.52 -7.83
C SER A 122 17.56 26.56 -9.32
N GLU A 123 16.74 27.37 -9.99
CA GLU A 123 17.00 27.91 -11.31
C GLU A 123 18.38 28.59 -11.28
N SER A 124 19.42 27.82 -11.62
CA SER A 124 20.71 28.36 -12.01
C SER A 124 21.03 27.77 -13.36
N GLU A 125 20.98 28.63 -14.37
CA GLU A 125 21.30 28.35 -15.75
C GLU A 125 22.79 27.99 -15.88
N ALA A 126 23.15 26.77 -15.49
CA ALA A 126 24.46 26.21 -15.79
C ALA A 126 24.40 25.59 -17.18
N LYS A 127 24.97 26.30 -18.15
CA LYS A 127 25.28 25.75 -19.49
C LYS A 127 25.91 24.37 -19.33
N ALA A 128 25.26 23.36 -19.89
CA ALA A 128 25.81 22.02 -19.98
C ALA A 128 27.06 22.04 -20.87
N THR A 129 28.24 21.91 -20.25
CA THR A 129 29.45 21.59 -20.98
C THR A 129 29.41 20.10 -21.30
N THR A 130 29.22 19.80 -22.59
CA THR A 130 29.27 18.46 -23.19
C THR A 130 30.45 17.65 -22.65
N ILE A 131 30.16 16.55 -21.95
CA ILE A 131 31.16 15.52 -21.71
C ILE A 131 31.23 14.70 -22.99
N VAL A 132 32.28 14.93 -23.77
CA VAL A 132 32.61 14.14 -24.95
C VAL A 132 33.01 12.75 -24.49
N LEU A 133 32.22 11.77 -24.93
CA LEU A 133 32.48 10.35 -24.85
C LEU A 133 33.72 10.02 -25.69
N GLY A 134 34.77 9.46 -25.07
CA GLY A 134 35.91 8.99 -25.84
C GLY A 134 37.11 8.58 -25.02
N THR A 135 37.15 7.34 -24.54
CA THR A 135 38.40 6.56 -24.46
C THR A 135 38.07 5.08 -24.64
N SER A 136 38.27 4.59 -25.85
CA SER A 136 38.50 3.17 -26.12
C SER A 136 39.89 2.81 -25.58
N ASN A 137 39.99 1.85 -24.67
CA ASN A 137 41.23 1.09 -24.46
C ASN A 137 40.86 -0.35 -24.12
N ASN A 138 40.96 -1.21 -25.14
CA ASN A 138 41.13 -2.65 -24.95
C ASN A 138 42.52 -2.89 -24.39
N THR A 139 42.61 -3.52 -23.23
CA THR A 139 43.83 -4.21 -22.82
C THR A 139 43.47 -5.65 -22.52
N THR A 140 43.90 -6.49 -23.44
CA THR A 140 44.01 -7.94 -23.33
C THR A 140 44.74 -8.28 -22.03
N VAL A 141 44.06 -8.92 -21.09
CA VAL A 141 44.69 -9.51 -19.90
C VAL A 141 44.67 -11.03 -20.08
N ALA A 142 45.86 -11.62 -19.99
CA ALA A 142 46.14 -13.02 -20.24
C ALA A 142 45.37 -13.96 -19.31
N GLU A 143 44.98 -15.13 -19.85
CA GLU A 143 44.49 -16.28 -19.11
C GLU A 143 45.49 -16.70 -18.02
N ALA A 144 45.13 -16.50 -16.76
CA ALA A 144 45.66 -17.29 -15.66
C ALA A 144 44.73 -18.52 -15.51
N LYS A 145 45.29 -19.71 -15.74
CA LYS A 145 44.62 -20.97 -15.41
C LYS A 145 44.75 -21.18 -13.91
N ASP A 146 43.71 -20.80 -13.17
CA ASP A 146 43.53 -21.25 -11.80
C ASP A 146 42.64 -22.48 -11.81
N GLU A 147 43.17 -23.62 -11.38
CA GLU A 147 42.40 -24.84 -11.16
C GLU A 147 41.43 -24.62 -9.99
N GLU A 148 40.14 -24.50 -10.32
CA GLU A 148 39.04 -24.42 -9.36
C GLU A 148 38.83 -25.79 -8.70
N VAL A 149 39.49 -26.04 -7.58
CA VAL A 149 39.17 -27.18 -6.71
C VAL A 149 37.89 -26.86 -5.93
N VAL A 150 36.74 -27.24 -6.49
CA VAL A 150 35.44 -27.18 -5.82
C VAL A 150 35.41 -28.21 -4.70
N GLN A 151 35.72 -27.78 -3.47
CA GLN A 151 35.38 -28.58 -2.28
C GLN A 151 33.91 -28.34 -1.90
N THR A 152 33.04 -29.27 -2.31
CA THR A 152 31.66 -29.35 -1.82
C THR A 152 31.65 -29.69 -0.33
N ARG A 153 31.21 -28.77 0.53
CA ARG A 153 30.94 -29.06 1.94
C ARG A 153 29.50 -29.59 2.10
N PRO A 154 29.29 -30.78 2.71
CA PRO A 154 27.96 -31.34 2.93
C PRO A 154 27.10 -30.49 3.87
N TRP A 155 25.80 -30.48 3.57
CA TRP A 155 24.73 -29.65 4.10
C TRP A 155 24.18 -30.08 5.47
N TYR A 156 25.03 -30.60 6.37
CA TYR A 156 24.66 -30.84 7.76
C TYR A 156 25.86 -30.70 8.71
N ARG A 157 26.00 -29.53 9.33
CA ARG A 157 26.58 -29.44 10.68
C ARG A 157 25.63 -28.70 11.60
N LYS A 158 25.04 -29.49 12.49
CA LYS A 158 24.21 -29.12 13.64
C LYS A 158 25.07 -28.45 14.72
N LEU A 159 24.49 -27.42 15.33
CA LEU A 159 24.41 -27.14 16.78
C LEU A 159 25.64 -27.51 17.63
N PHE A 160 26.30 -26.47 18.14
CA PHE A 160 26.53 -26.33 19.57
C PHE A 160 25.74 -25.11 20.05
#